data_AF-A0AA38CHC7-F1
#
_entry.id   AF-A0AA38CHC7-F1
#
_cell.length_a   1.000
_cell.length_b   1.000
_cell.length_c   1.000
_cell.angle_alpha   90.00
_cell.angle_beta   90.00
_cell.angle_gamma   90.00
#
_symmetry.space_group_name_H-M   'P 1'
#
loop_
_entity.id
_entity.type
_entity.pdbx_description
1 polymer ?
#
loop_
_entity_poly.entity_id
_entity_poly.type
_entity_poly.pdbx_seq_one_letter_code
_entity_poly.pdbx_strand_id
1 'polypeptide(L)' 'LLDELQRDQWPVEANNRPMRCTGMALSVAAGLLGACVPGTGARIIALVGGPCTEGPGT' A
#
# COMPACT_ATOMS: atom_id res chain seq x y z
N LEU A 1 -17.82 -4.57 -1.20
CA LEU A 1 -16.35 -4.47 -1.13
C LEU A 1 -15.85 -3.04 -0.94
N LEU A 2 -15.93 -2.15 -1.95
CA LEU A 2 -15.43 -0.78 -1.77
C LEU A 2 -16.26 0.06 -0.80
N ASP A 3 -17.59 -0.07 -0.83
CA ASP A 3 -18.51 0.65 0.07
C ASP A 3 -18.38 0.20 1.54
N GLU A 4 -17.80 -0.97 1.77
CA GLU A 4 -17.62 -1.56 3.11
C GLU A 4 -16.25 -1.25 3.70
N LEU A 5 -15.36 -0.60 2.94
CA LEU A 5 -14.00 -0.32 3.37
C LEU A 5 -14.00 0.62 4.59
N GLN A 6 -13.44 0.13 5.69
CA GLN A 6 -13.23 0.92 6.90
C GLN A 6 -11.78 1.42 6.98
N ARG A 7 -11.54 2.41 7.83
CA ARG A 7 -10.17 2.80 8.18
C ARG A 7 -9.48 1.66 8.92
N ASP A 8 -8.16 1.62 8.81
CA ASP A 8 -7.35 0.73 9.64
C ASP A 8 -7.67 0.97 11.12
N GLN A 9 -7.94 -0.12 11.83
CA GLN A 9 -8.36 -0.12 13.22
C GLN A 9 -7.17 -0.17 14.20
N TRP A 10 -5.94 -0.27 13.68
CA TRP A 10 -4.76 -0.38 14.52
C TRP A 10 -4.55 0.90 15.34
N PRO A 11 -4.30 0.78 16.66
CA PRO A 11 -4.08 1.95 17.49
C PRO A 11 -2.81 2.69 17.05
N VAL A 12 -2.89 4.02 17.05
CA VAL A 12 -1.75 4.91 16.80
C VAL A 12 -1.36 5.54 18.12
N GLU A 13 -0.10 5.36 18.51
CA GLU A 13 0.42 5.97 19.74
C GLU A 13 0.37 7.50 19.68
N ALA A 14 0.26 8.13 20.85
CA ALA A 14 0.25 9.59 20.94
C ALA A 14 1.53 10.18 20.32
N ASN A 15 1.36 11.24 19.52
CA ASN A 15 2.41 11.91 18.75
C ASN A 15 3.08 11.07 17.65
N ASN A 16 2.58 9.87 17.34
CA ASN A 16 3.04 9.07 16.22
C ASN A 16 2.09 9.19 15.02
N ARG A 17 2.61 8.86 13.84
CA ARG A 17 1.81 8.72 12.62
C ARG A 17 1.35 7.26 12.50
N PRO A 18 0.21 7.00 11.81
CA PRO A 18 -0.19 5.63 11.49
C PRO A 18 0.91 4.88 10.75
N MET A 19 1.04 3.58 11.02
CA MET A 19 1.93 2.68 10.29
C MET A 19 1.40 2.48 8.87
N ARG A 20 2.22 2.78 7.87
CA ARG A 20 1.86 2.68 6.46
C ARG A 20 3.01 2.06 5.69
N CYS A 21 2.77 0.87 5.15
CA CYS A 21 3.71 0.08 4.37
C CYS A 21 3.56 0.29 2.85
N THR A 22 3.41 1.55 2.41
CA THR A 22 3.11 1.91 1.01
C THR A 22 4.12 1.31 0.02
N GLY A 23 5.42 1.34 0.34
CA GLY A 23 6.46 0.78 -0.54
C GLY A 23 6.36 -0.74 -0.68
N MET A 24 6.03 -1.45 0.40
CA MET A 24 5.76 -2.89 0.33
C MET A 24 4.52 -3.21 -0.50
N ALA A 25 3.43 -2.46 -0.32
CA ALA A 25 2.21 -2.64 -1.11
C ALA A 25 2.49 -2.47 -2.62
N LEU A 26 3.29 -1.47 -3.01
CA LEU A 26 3.69 -1.26 -4.40
C LEU A 26 4.58 -2.38 -4.93
N SER A 27 5.55 -2.85 -4.12
CA SER A 27 6.43 -3.96 -4.49
C SER A 27 5.65 -5.24 -4.76
N VAL A 28 4.69 -5.58 -3.88
CA VAL A 28 3.82 -6.74 -4.05
C VAL A 28 2.95 -6.60 -5.29
N ALA A 29 2.32 -5.43 -5.51
CA ALA A 29 1.50 -5.20 -6.69
C ALA A 29 2.30 -5.34 -8.00
N ALA A 30 3.51 -4.77 -8.06
CA ALA A 30 4.39 -4.89 -9.22
C ALA A 30 4.86 -6.33 -9.45
N GLY A 31 5.27 -7.03 -8.38
CA GLY A 31 5.69 -8.43 -8.45
C GLY A 31 4.57 -9.36 -8.91
N LEU A 32 3.35 -9.16 -8.41
CA LEU A 32 2.17 -9.94 -8.83
C LEU A 32 1.86 -9.73 -10.32
N LEU A 33 1.86 -8.49 -10.79
CA LEU A 33 1.66 -8.21 -12.22
C LEU A 33 2.76 -8.83 -13.08
N GLY A 34 4.01 -8.72 -12.66
CA GLY A 34 5.16 -9.32 -13.36
C GLY A 34 5.07 -10.86 -13.44
N ALA A 35 4.52 -11.51 -12.41
CA ALA A 35 4.34 -12.96 -12.38
C ALA A 35 3.13 -13.45 -13.18
N CYS A 36 2.02 -12.71 -13.16
CA CYS A 36 0.76 -13.16 -13.77
C CYS A 36 0.58 -12.72 -15.22
N VAL A 37 1.08 -11.54 -15.60
CA VAL A 37 0.87 -10.94 -16.93
C VAL A 37 2.17 -10.37 -17.53
N PRO A 38 3.24 -11.18 -17.67
CA PRO A 38 4.52 -10.73 -18.19
C PRO A 38 4.38 -10.18 -19.62
N GLY A 39 5.09 -9.09 -19.93
CA GLY A 39 5.10 -8.48 -21.26
C GLY A 39 3.84 -7.70 -21.64
N THR A 40 2.85 -7.57 -20.74
CA THR A 40 1.63 -6.80 -20.96
C THR A 40 1.71 -5.44 -20.26
N GLY A 41 1.19 -4.39 -20.89
CA GLY A 41 1.08 -3.07 -20.25
C GLY A 41 0.08 -3.07 -19.10
N ALA A 42 0.49 -2.58 -17.93
CA ALA A 42 -0.36 -2.48 -16.74
C ALA A 42 -0.19 -1.11 -16.06
N ARG A 43 -1.17 -0.73 -15.22
CA ARG A 43 -1.15 0.52 -14.45
C ARG A 43 -1.51 0.23 -12.99
N ILE A 44 -0.60 0.57 -12.09
CA ILE A 44 -0.86 0.57 -10.64
C ILE A 44 -1.32 1.98 -10.25
N ILE A 45 -2.46 2.08 -9.55
CA ILE A 45 -2.97 3.33 -8.98
C ILE A 45 -2.93 3.20 -7.46
N ALA A 46 -2.10 4.01 -6.81
CA ALA A 46 -2.01 4.05 -5.36
C ALA A 46 -2.73 5.31 -4.82
N LEU A 47 -3.70 5.10 -3.92
CA LEU A 47 -4.41 6.17 -3.21
C LEU A 47 -3.84 6.26 -1.80
N VAL A 48 -3.01 7.28 -1.54
CA VAL A 48 -2.21 7.35 -0.32
C VAL A 48 -2.60 8.58 0.51
N GLY A 49 -2.90 8.36 1.80
CA GLY A 49 -3.31 9.41 2.76
C GLY A 49 -2.19 9.98 3.64
N GLY A 50 -0.92 9.75 3.29
CA GLY A 50 0.24 10.22 4.07
C GLY A 50 1.55 9.50 3.69
N PRO A 51 2.70 9.90 4.26
CA PRO A 51 3.98 9.28 3.93
C PRO A 51 4.05 7.82 4.40
N CYS A 52 4.90 7.03 3.74
CA CYS A 52 5.31 5.71 4.21
C CYS A 52 5.97 5.85 5.59
N THR A 53 5.66 4.94 6.51
CA THR A 53 6.19 4.94 7.89
C THR A 53 6.62 3.55 8.37
N GLU A 54 6.39 2.51 7.56
CA GLU A 54 6.88 1.15 7.81
C GLU A 54 7.45 0.49 6.54
N GLY A 55 8.60 -0.19 6.69
CA GLY A 55 9.16 -1.08 5.66
C GLY A 55 9.94 -0.38 4.53
N PRO A 56 10.34 -1.12 3.49
CA PRO A 56 11.01 -0.56 2.31
C PRO A 56 10.29 0.64 1.72
N GLY A 57 11.01 1.75 1.53
CA GLY A 57 10.45 3.01 1.03
C GLY A 57 9.94 3.97 2.10
N THR A 58 10.19 3.70 3.39
CA THR A 58 10.07 4.67 4.49
C THR A 58 11.17 5.72 4.49
#